data_AF-A0A1Y4QJT2-F1
#
_entry.id   AF-A0A1Y4QJT2-F1
#
_cell.length_a   1.000
_cell.length_b   1.000
_cell.length_c   1.000
_cell.angle_alpha   90.00
_cell.angle_beta   90.00
_cell.angle_gamma   90.00
#
_symmetry.space_group_name_H-M   'P 1'
#
loop_
_entity.id
_entity.type
_entity.pdbx_description
1 polymer ?
#
loop_
_entity_poly.entity_id
_entity_poly.type
_entity_poly.pdbx_seq_one_letter_code
_entity_poly.pdbx_strand_id
1 'polypeptide(L)'
;MDENYKIKKTKYCKIVNYLCIIILTVTFVFLMIQYLLLPDKIPMHYNFNGEVDRYGNKWEIWIAYIAGIILYFGLSVIERKPQYWNTGITITEKNKQRIYQLLYNMLITIKLQVVSLFMIMSVFSSLQIGDFRINLLILGVIVITTILYFYKIFKAK
;
A
#
# COMPACT_ATOMS: atom_id res chain seq x y z
N MET A 1 12.13 -16.52 -18.75
CA MET A 1 10.72 -16.09 -18.70
C MET A 1 10.38 -15.53 -20.07
N ASP A 2 9.23 -15.86 -20.67
CA ASP A 2 8.80 -15.18 -21.90
C ASP A 2 8.67 -13.68 -21.61
N GLU A 3 9.52 -12.86 -22.21
CA GLU A 3 9.48 -11.39 -22.09
C GLU A 3 8.10 -10.81 -22.48
N ASN A 4 7.27 -11.60 -23.17
CA ASN A 4 5.99 -11.20 -23.75
C ASN A 4 4.75 -11.78 -23.05
N TYR A 5 4.86 -12.42 -21.87
CA TYR A 5 3.67 -12.96 -21.20
C TYR A 5 2.71 -11.87 -20.72
N LYS A 6 1.60 -11.69 -21.43
CA LYS A 6 0.55 -10.70 -21.11
C LYS A 6 -0.47 -11.27 -20.12
N ILE A 7 -0.43 -10.77 -18.90
CA ILE A 7 -1.41 -11.12 -17.86
C ILE A 7 -2.75 -10.46 -18.16
N LYS A 8 -3.81 -11.26 -18.18
CA LYS A 8 -5.19 -10.77 -18.37
C LYS A 8 -5.62 -9.96 -17.15
N LYS A 9 -5.82 -8.65 -17.31
CA LYS A 9 -6.33 -7.79 -16.24
C LYS A 9 -7.75 -8.17 -15.88
N THR A 10 -7.96 -8.65 -14.65
CA THR A 10 -9.29 -8.99 -14.12
C THR A 10 -10.07 -7.75 -13.69
N LYS A 11 -11.39 -7.88 -13.49
CA LYS A 11 -12.23 -6.80 -12.94
C LYS A 11 -11.71 -6.33 -11.57
N TYR A 12 -11.34 -7.29 -10.71
CA TYR A 12 -10.71 -7.02 -9.41
C TYR A 12 -9.52 -6.06 -9.52
N CYS A 13 -8.60 -6.34 -10.46
CA CYS A 13 -7.42 -5.52 -10.67
C CYS A 13 -7.75 -4.07 -11.04
N LYS A 14 -8.77 -3.87 -11.89
CA LYS A 14 -9.21 -2.52 -12.28
C LYS A 14 -9.82 -1.80 -11.08
N ILE A 15 -10.72 -2.46 -10.35
CA ILE A 15 -11.38 -1.90 -9.16
C ILE A 15 -10.36 -1.45 -8.12
N VAL A 16 -9.39 -2.31 -7.77
CA VAL A 16 -8.38 -1.96 -6.78
C VAL A 16 -7.51 -0.79 -7.22
N ASN A 17 -7.12 -0.73 -8.50
CA ASN A 17 -6.37 0.41 -9.02
C ASN A 17 -7.15 1.73 -8.94
N TYR A 18 -8.44 1.71 -9.27
CA TYR A 18 -9.30 2.88 -9.09
C TYR A 18 -9.46 3.26 -7.62
N LEU A 19 -9.61 2.29 -6.72
CA LEU A 19 -9.66 2.54 -5.28
C LEU A 19 -8.39 3.22 -4.78
N CYS A 20 -7.20 2.79 -5.20
CA CYS A 20 -5.95 3.47 -4.85
C CYS A 20 -5.96 4.95 -5.27
N ILE A 21 -6.40 5.25 -6.49
CA ILE A 21 -6.48 6.63 -6.99
C ILE A 21 -7.49 7.44 -6.17
N ILE A 22 -8.67 6.88 -5.89
CA ILE A 22 -9.70 7.53 -5.06
C ILE A 22 -9.14 7.85 -3.68
N ILE A 23 -8.48 6.89 -3.01
CA ILE A 23 -7.90 7.08 -1.68
C ILE A 23 -6.84 8.20 -1.74
N LEU A 24 -5.93 8.18 -2.71
CA LEU A 24 -4.91 9.23 -2.88
C LEU A 24 -5.53 10.62 -3.08
N THR A 25 -6.57 10.73 -3.91
CA THR A 25 -7.24 12.00 -4.20
C THR A 25 -8.04 12.51 -3.01
N VAL A 26 -8.80 11.64 -2.34
CA VAL A 26 -9.58 12.02 -1.14
C VAL A 26 -8.65 12.45 -0.02
N THR A 27 -7.56 11.71 0.22
CA THR A 27 -6.57 12.09 1.23
C THR A 27 -5.90 13.41 0.87
N PHE A 28 -5.58 13.67 -0.40
CA PHE A 28 -5.04 14.98 -0.82
C PHE A 28 -5.96 16.14 -0.45
N VAL A 29 -7.23 16.05 -0.85
CA VAL A 29 -8.23 17.10 -0.58
C VAL A 29 -8.41 17.30 0.91
N PHE A 30 -8.48 16.21 1.67
CA PHE A 30 -8.58 16.25 3.13
C PHE A 30 -7.36 16.94 3.77
N LEU A 31 -6.13 16.56 3.38
CA LEU A 31 -4.92 17.17 3.91
C LEU A 31 -4.80 18.64 3.54
N MET A 32 -5.23 19.06 2.35
CA MET A 32 -5.29 20.48 1.97
C MET A 32 -6.19 21.27 2.91
N ILE A 33 -7.37 20.75 3.25
CA ILE A 33 -8.29 21.39 4.19
C ILE A 33 -7.67 21.46 5.59
N GLN A 34 -7.13 20.34 6.08
CA GLN A 34 -6.51 20.29 7.42
C GLN A 34 -5.29 21.21 7.51
N TYR A 35 -4.47 21.29 6.47
CA TYR A 35 -3.27 22.11 6.43
C TYR A 35 -3.56 23.60 6.69
N LEU A 36 -4.72 24.11 6.24
CA LEU A 36 -5.16 25.48 6.49
C LEU A 36 -5.57 25.73 7.94
N LEU A 37 -5.97 24.68 8.67
CA LEU A 37 -6.46 24.75 10.04
C LEU A 37 -5.37 24.46 11.08
N LEU A 38 -4.29 23.78 10.67
CA LEU A 38 -3.25 23.35 11.60
C LEU A 38 -2.35 24.52 12.06
N PRO A 39 -1.97 24.54 13.34
CA PRO A 39 -0.93 25.44 13.84
C PRO A 39 0.42 25.04 13.23
N ASP A 40 1.40 25.95 13.26
CA ASP A 40 2.69 25.70 12.64
C ASP A 40 3.45 24.52 13.27
N LYS A 41 3.20 24.24 14.55
CA LYS A 41 3.75 23.10 15.29
C LYS A 41 2.66 22.12 15.68
N ILE A 42 2.85 20.85 15.33
CA ILE A 42 1.92 19.75 15.63
C ILE A 42 2.67 18.55 16.22
N PRO A 43 2.02 17.73 17.05
CA PRO A 43 2.54 16.42 17.45
C PRO A 43 2.86 15.56 16.22
N MET A 44 4.04 14.92 16.22
CA MET A 44 4.46 14.03 15.13
C MET A 44 4.93 12.65 15.59
N HIS A 45 5.41 12.53 16.83
CA HIS A 45 5.66 11.24 17.46
C HIS A 45 5.01 11.18 18.84
N TYR A 46 4.71 9.94 19.20
CA TYR A 46 4.08 9.57 20.45
C TYR A 46 4.85 8.39 21.04
N ASN A 47 5.10 8.44 22.33
CA ASN A 47 5.72 7.34 23.06
C ASN A 47 4.73 6.16 23.24
N PHE A 48 5.17 5.08 23.87
CA PHE A 48 4.32 3.90 24.12
C PHE A 48 3.11 4.18 25.02
N ASN A 49 3.14 5.26 25.81
CA ASN A 49 2.02 5.69 26.65
C ASN A 49 1.01 6.56 25.87
N GLY A 50 1.28 6.87 24.60
CA GLY A 50 0.46 7.75 23.77
C GLY A 50 0.70 9.25 24.03
N GLU A 51 1.76 9.61 24.74
CA GLU A 51 2.13 11.00 25.02
C GLU A 51 3.03 11.53 23.91
N VAL A 52 2.89 12.81 23.57
CA VAL A 52 3.71 13.45 22.53
C VAL A 52 5.15 13.57 23.01
N ASP A 53 6.09 12.95 22.29
CA ASP A 53 7.52 13.04 22.55
C ASP A 53 8.29 13.84 21.48
N ARG A 54 7.64 14.14 20.34
CA ARG A 54 8.16 15.06 19.31
C ARG A 54 7.06 15.92 18.69
N TYR A 55 7.33 17.23 18.65
CA TYR A 55 6.60 18.18 17.80
C TYR A 55 7.38 18.43 16.50
N GLY A 56 6.65 18.57 15.38
CA GLY A 56 7.18 18.89 14.07
C GLY A 56 6.45 20.08 13.43
N ASN A 57 6.91 20.49 12.25
CA ASN A 57 6.20 21.50 11.46
C ASN A 57 4.97 20.90 10.77
N LYS A 58 3.89 21.66 10.61
CA LYS A 58 2.67 21.17 9.92
C LYS A 58 2.88 20.67 8.49
N TRP A 59 3.94 21.13 7.79
CA TRP A 59 4.30 20.59 6.48
C TRP A 59 4.69 19.11 6.51
N GLU A 60 5.10 18.57 7.67
CA GLU A 60 5.51 17.18 7.80
C GLU A 60 4.36 16.18 7.57
N ILE A 61 3.09 16.59 7.63
CA ILE A 61 1.94 15.72 7.29
C ILE A 61 2.01 15.20 5.85
N TRP A 62 2.72 15.92 4.97
CA TRP A 62 2.86 15.58 3.56
C TRP A 62 3.94 14.52 3.29
N ILE A 63 4.83 14.25 4.24
CA ILE A 63 5.93 13.28 4.06
C ILE A 63 5.36 11.88 3.78
N ALA A 64 4.44 11.43 4.62
CA ALA A 64 3.79 10.12 4.43
C ALA A 64 2.92 10.09 3.17
N TYR A 65 2.24 11.19 2.84
CA TYR A 65 1.44 11.30 1.62
C TYR A 65 2.30 11.13 0.36
N ILE A 66 3.41 11.88 0.28
CA ILE A 66 4.35 11.82 -0.85
C ILE A 66 5.01 10.44 -0.94
N ALA A 67 5.42 9.85 0.19
CA ALA A 67 5.95 8.49 0.22
C ALA A 67 4.93 7.48 -0.32
N GLY A 68 3.65 7.60 0.05
CA GLY A 68 2.56 6.78 -0.47
C GLY A 68 2.36 6.92 -1.98
N ILE A 69 2.49 8.13 -2.54
CA ILE A 69 2.47 8.36 -3.99
C ILE A 69 3.64 7.65 -4.68
N ILE A 70 4.86 7.82 -4.16
CA ILE A 70 6.06 7.19 -4.73
C ILE A 70 5.89 5.67 -4.75
N LEU A 71 5.40 5.08 -3.65
CA LEU A 71 5.14 3.65 -3.55
C LEU A 71 4.02 3.19 -4.50
N TYR A 72 2.95 3.97 -4.66
CA TYR A 72 1.91 3.68 -5.65
C TYR A 72 2.48 3.59 -7.06
N PHE A 73 3.30 4.57 -7.47
CA PHE A 73 3.92 4.57 -8.80
C PHE A 73 4.94 3.44 -8.95
N GLY A 74 5.82 3.25 -7.97
CA GLY A 74 6.80 2.16 -7.97
C GLY A 74 6.16 0.79 -8.12
N LEU A 75 5.12 0.50 -7.33
CA LEU A 75 4.38 -0.75 -7.44
C LEU A 75 3.60 -0.86 -8.76
N SER A 76 3.13 0.26 -9.31
CA SER A 76 2.48 0.30 -10.64
C SER A 76 3.46 0.09 -11.80
N VAL A 77 4.76 0.31 -11.60
CA VAL A 77 5.81 -0.09 -12.55
C VAL A 77 6.08 -1.59 -12.42
N ILE A 78 6.27 -2.09 -11.20
CA ILE A 78 6.54 -3.52 -10.93
C ILE A 78 5.40 -4.40 -11.43
N GLU A 79 4.13 -4.01 -11.21
CA GLU A 79 2.97 -4.79 -11.68
C GLU A 79 2.91 -4.94 -13.21
N ARG A 80 3.59 -4.07 -13.97
CA ARG A 80 3.62 -4.09 -15.44
C ARG A 80 4.81 -4.86 -15.98
N LYS A 81 5.72 -5.32 -15.10
CA LYS A 81 6.95 -6.02 -15.47
C LYS A 81 7.02 -7.39 -14.78
N PRO A 82 6.21 -8.38 -15.23
CA PRO A 82 6.20 -9.72 -14.66
C PRO A 82 7.57 -10.41 -14.63
N GLN A 83 8.49 -10.02 -15.52
CA GLN A 83 9.88 -10.49 -15.58
C GLN A 83 10.66 -10.34 -14.27
N TYR A 84 10.30 -9.37 -13.42
CA TYR A 84 10.98 -9.14 -12.14
C TYR A 84 10.28 -9.84 -10.97
N TRP A 85 9.21 -10.60 -11.22
CA TRP A 85 8.47 -11.24 -10.15
C TRP A 85 9.13 -12.55 -9.74
N ASN A 86 9.35 -12.71 -8.45
CA ASN A 86 9.77 -13.99 -7.90
C ASN A 86 8.55 -14.93 -7.81
N THR A 87 8.60 -16.05 -8.52
CA THR A 87 7.51 -17.05 -8.52
C THR A 87 7.66 -18.12 -7.44
N GLY A 88 8.87 -18.34 -6.91
CA GLY A 88 9.15 -19.29 -5.83
C GLY A 88 8.89 -20.78 -6.13
N ILE A 89 8.34 -21.11 -7.29
CA ILE A 89 8.05 -22.47 -7.75
C ILE A 89 8.29 -22.63 -9.25
N THR A 90 8.50 -23.88 -9.68
CA THR A 90 8.63 -24.26 -11.08
C THR A 90 7.33 -23.98 -11.83
N ILE A 91 7.45 -23.24 -12.93
CA ILE A 91 6.33 -22.90 -13.80
C ILE A 91 6.23 -23.96 -14.88
N THR A 92 5.04 -24.58 -15.00
CA THR A 92 4.67 -25.50 -16.07
C THR A 92 3.57 -24.88 -16.91
N GLU A 93 3.38 -25.30 -18.15
CA GLU A 93 2.31 -24.74 -19.02
C GLU A 93 0.91 -24.87 -18.42
N LYS A 94 0.67 -25.91 -17.59
CA LYS A 94 -0.62 -26.13 -16.91
C LYS A 94 -0.87 -25.14 -15.77
N ASN A 95 0.17 -24.73 -15.03
CA ASN A 95 0.03 -23.86 -13.85
C ASN A 95 0.37 -22.38 -14.10
N LYS A 96 1.07 -22.09 -15.21
CA LYS A 96 1.57 -20.76 -15.63
C LYS A 96 0.54 -19.65 -15.45
N GLN A 97 -0.64 -19.80 -16.06
CA GLN A 97 -1.69 -18.79 -16.00
C GLN A 97 -2.19 -18.55 -14.57
N ARG A 98 -2.36 -19.62 -13.78
CA ARG A 98 -2.86 -19.52 -12.41
C ARG A 98 -1.85 -18.83 -11.49
N ILE A 99 -0.57 -19.21 -11.57
CA ILE A 99 0.50 -18.62 -10.75
C ILE A 99 0.66 -17.14 -11.05
N TYR A 100 0.75 -16.76 -12.33
CA TYR A 100 0.90 -15.34 -12.70
C TYR A 100 -0.32 -14.51 -12.30
N GLN A 101 -1.53 -15.06 -12.38
CA GLN A 101 -2.72 -14.35 -11.90
C GLN A 101 -2.72 -14.17 -10.38
N LEU A 102 -2.25 -15.17 -9.62
CA LEU A 102 -2.13 -15.08 -8.16
C LEU A 102 -1.08 -14.03 -7.76
N LEU A 103 0.09 -14.04 -8.40
CA LEU A 103 1.15 -13.04 -8.17
C LEU A 103 0.67 -11.62 -8.50
N TYR A 104 -0.02 -11.45 -9.63
CA TYR A 104 -0.56 -10.13 -10.00
C TYR A 104 -1.62 -9.63 -9.00
N ASN A 105 -2.54 -10.51 -8.59
CA ASN A 105 -3.53 -10.17 -7.56
C ASN A 105 -2.87 -9.84 -6.22
N MET A 106 -1.82 -10.57 -5.84
CA MET A 106 -1.02 -10.30 -4.64
C MET A 106 -0.39 -8.90 -4.71
N LEU A 107 0.32 -8.57 -5.78
CA LEU A 107 0.97 -7.26 -5.95
C LEU A 107 -0.03 -6.11 -5.90
N ILE A 108 -1.19 -6.25 -6.54
CA ILE A 108 -2.23 -5.23 -6.52
C ILE A 108 -2.87 -5.10 -5.13
N THR A 109 -3.04 -6.21 -4.40
CA THR A 109 -3.54 -6.18 -3.02
C THR A 109 -2.55 -5.46 -2.12
N ILE A 110 -1.26 -5.81 -2.21
CA ILE A 110 -0.18 -5.16 -1.43
C ILE A 110 -0.13 -3.67 -1.75
N LYS A 111 -0.25 -3.29 -3.03
CA LYS A 111 -0.29 -1.87 -3.43
C LYS A 111 -1.42 -1.12 -2.74
N LEU A 112 -2.63 -1.68 -2.70
CA LEU A 112 -3.74 -1.06 -1.97
C LEU A 112 -3.43 -0.92 -0.48
N GLN A 113 -2.95 -1.97 0.16
CA GLN A 113 -2.67 -1.96 1.60
C GLN A 113 -1.56 -0.96 1.96
N VAL A 114 -0.49 -0.90 1.17
CA VAL A 114 0.61 0.06 1.34
C VAL A 114 0.11 1.49 1.14
N VAL A 115 -0.63 1.78 0.06
CA VAL A 115 -1.20 3.12 -0.13
C VAL A 115 -2.09 3.50 1.04
N SER A 116 -3.01 2.64 1.46
CA SER A 116 -3.90 2.89 2.60
C SER A 116 -3.13 3.15 3.89
N LEU A 117 -2.06 2.41 4.17
CA LEU A 117 -1.21 2.62 5.34
C LEU A 117 -0.64 4.05 5.38
N PHE A 118 0.01 4.48 4.30
CA PHE A 118 0.61 5.82 4.23
C PHE A 118 -0.43 6.95 4.24
N MET A 119 -1.59 6.73 3.63
CA MET A 119 -2.67 7.71 3.65
C MET A 119 -3.29 7.85 5.05
N ILE A 120 -3.51 6.74 5.76
CA ILE A 120 -4.00 6.76 7.15
C ILE A 120 -2.99 7.44 8.08
N MET A 121 -1.69 7.15 7.92
CA MET A 121 -0.64 7.83 8.69
C MET A 121 -0.68 9.36 8.50
N SER A 122 -0.88 9.81 7.25
CA SER A 122 -0.98 11.25 6.94
C SER A 122 -2.23 11.87 7.57
N VAL A 123 -3.37 11.20 7.45
CA VAL A 123 -4.64 11.63 8.06
C VAL A 123 -4.52 11.72 9.58
N PHE A 124 -3.95 10.71 10.23
CA PHE A 124 -3.79 10.68 11.69
C PHE A 124 -2.84 11.75 12.18
N SER A 125 -1.74 11.99 11.46
CA SER A 125 -0.82 13.09 11.75
C SER A 125 -1.54 14.43 11.66
N SER A 126 -2.37 14.64 10.63
CA SER A 126 -3.14 15.89 10.49
C SER A 126 -4.25 16.06 11.53
N LEU A 127 -4.80 14.96 12.05
CA LEU A 127 -5.77 14.96 13.14
C LEU A 127 -5.11 14.96 14.53
N GLN A 128 -3.77 14.93 14.60
CA GLN A 128 -3.01 14.85 15.85
C GLN A 128 -3.39 13.62 16.70
N ILE A 129 -3.67 12.50 16.04
CA ILE A 129 -4.02 11.22 16.68
C ILE A 129 -2.77 10.35 16.82
N GLY A 130 -2.38 10.08 18.06
CA GLY A 130 -1.21 9.27 18.42
C GLY A 130 -1.45 7.77 18.58
N ASP A 131 -2.30 7.16 17.75
CA ASP A 131 -2.60 5.73 17.87
C ASP A 131 -1.80 4.88 16.86
N PHE A 132 -0.78 4.18 17.36
CA PHE A 132 0.04 3.27 16.57
C PHE A 132 -0.64 1.92 16.29
N ARG A 133 -1.71 1.56 17.02
CA ARG A 133 -2.34 0.23 16.94
C ARG A 133 -2.96 -0.01 15.58
N ILE A 134 -3.54 1.01 14.97
CA ILE A 134 -4.12 0.92 13.62
C ILE A 134 -3.04 0.64 12.57
N ASN A 135 -1.87 1.29 12.69
CA ASN A 135 -0.74 1.01 11.80
C ASN A 135 -0.23 -0.42 11.97
N LEU A 136 -0.16 -0.93 13.21
CA LEU A 136 0.21 -2.33 13.47
C LEU A 136 -0.82 -3.32 12.93
N LEU A 137 -2.12 -3.03 13.05
CA LEU A 137 -3.17 -3.87 12.49
C LEU A 137 -3.06 -3.94 10.97
N ILE A 138 -2.86 -2.81 10.30
CA ILE A 138 -2.67 -2.78 8.84
C ILE A 138 -1.41 -3.56 8.44
N LEU A 139 -0.31 -3.39 9.16
CA LEU A 139 0.92 -4.16 8.93
C LEU A 139 0.68 -5.67 9.10
N GLY A 140 -0.02 -6.08 10.15
CA GLY A 140 -0.42 -7.47 10.36
C GLY A 140 -1.28 -8.01 9.22
N VAL A 141 -2.24 -7.21 8.74
CA VAL A 141 -3.08 -7.56 7.58
C VAL A 141 -2.25 -7.71 6.30
N ILE A 142 -1.23 -6.86 6.07
CA ILE A 142 -0.29 -7.01 4.94
C ILE A 142 0.49 -8.33 5.02
N VAL A 143 1.02 -8.66 6.20
CA VAL A 143 1.79 -9.89 6.41
C VAL A 143 0.90 -11.12 6.18
N ILE A 144 -0.29 -11.14 6.77
CA ILE A 144 -1.24 -12.26 6.65
C ILE A 144 -1.69 -12.43 5.20
N THR A 145 -2.09 -11.36 4.49
CA THR A 145 -2.51 -11.48 3.09
C THR A 145 -1.39 -12.02 2.21
N THR A 146 -0.16 -11.56 2.43
CA THR A 146 1.03 -12.02 1.70
C THR A 146 1.28 -13.53 1.93
N ILE A 147 1.24 -13.98 3.19
CA ILE A 147 1.35 -15.42 3.53
C ILE A 147 0.27 -16.24 2.84
N LEU A 148 -0.98 -15.77 2.85
CA LEU A 148 -2.10 -16.46 2.20
C LEU A 148 -1.93 -16.58 0.69
N TYR A 149 -1.40 -15.54 0.03
CA TYR A 149 -1.11 -15.60 -1.41
C TYR A 149 0.04 -16.57 -1.71
N PHE A 150 1.12 -16.54 -0.93
CA PHE A 150 2.20 -17.52 -1.08
C PHE A 150 1.70 -18.95 -0.89
N TYR A 151 0.91 -19.21 0.16
CA TYR A 151 0.29 -20.52 0.37
C TYR A 151 -0.55 -20.96 -0.85
N LYS A 152 -1.36 -20.07 -1.43
CA LYS A 152 -2.14 -20.36 -2.66
C LYS A 152 -1.24 -20.66 -3.86
N ILE A 153 -0.11 -19.98 -3.99
CA ILE A 153 0.87 -20.20 -5.07
C ILE A 153 1.53 -21.57 -4.90
N PHE A 154 2.00 -21.90 -3.69
CA PHE A 154 2.63 -23.20 -3.42
C PHE A 154 1.69 -24.40 -3.61
N LYS A 155 0.38 -24.21 -3.34
CA LYS A 155 -0.65 -25.23 -3.60
C LYS A 155 -1.07 -25.31 -5.07
N ALA A 156 -0.70 -24.33 -5.90
CA ALA A 156 -1.04 -24.29 -7.32
C ALA A 156 0.01 -24.96 -8.23
N LYS A 157 0.89 -25.79 -7.67
CA LYS A 157 1.85 -26.62 -8.43
C LYS A 157 1.16 -27.50 -9.46
#